data_AF-A0A978UVX4-F1
#
_entry.id   AF-A0A978UVX4-F1
#
_cell.length_a   1.000
_cell.length_b   1.000
_cell.length_c   1.000
_cell.angle_alpha   90.00
_cell.angle_beta   90.00
_cell.angle_gamma   90.00
#
_symmetry.space_group_name_H-M   'P 1'
#
loop_
_entity.id
_entity.type
_entity.pdbx_description
1 polymer ?
#
loop_
_entity_poly.entity_id
_entity_poly.type
_entity_poly.pdbx_seq_one_letter_code
_entity_poly.pdbx_strand_id
1 'polypeptide(L)'
;MDMEYLSKPNAWAIGRDPRHWTDPESFVPEWFIDSSVDFKGQILSISIWCWKEYSPWNVVCSYNIELPLALLLYHFDWKLPNGMKHEDLDMTESFDITVRSKDDPQVIPIAYLNPESV
;
A
#
# COMPACT_ATOMS: atom_id res chain seq x y z
N MET A 1 8.85 32.65 -20.02
CA MET A 1 9.12 31.51 -19.12
C MET A 1 7.78 30.86 -18.93
N ASP A 2 7.46 29.94 -19.83
CA ASP A 2 6.10 29.39 -19.95
C ASP A 2 5.87 28.41 -18.80
N MET A 3 4.87 28.69 -17.97
CA MET A 3 4.42 27.82 -16.87
C MET A 3 3.64 26.59 -17.36
N GLU A 4 3.77 26.20 -18.63
CA GLU A 4 2.96 25.14 -19.25
C GLU A 4 3.54 23.72 -19.16
N TYR A 5 4.65 23.47 -18.46
CA TYR A 5 5.29 22.14 -18.41
C TYR A 5 5.50 21.53 -17.02
N LEU A 6 4.64 21.84 -16.05
CA LEU A 6 4.56 21.04 -14.82
C LEU A 6 3.33 20.14 -14.88
N SER A 7 3.36 19.12 -15.76
CA SER A 7 2.47 17.98 -15.62
C SER A 7 2.81 17.31 -14.29
N LYS A 8 2.03 17.59 -13.24
CA LYS A 8 2.20 16.90 -11.97
C LYS A 8 1.94 15.41 -12.24
N PRO A 9 2.93 14.54 -12.04
CA PRO A 9 2.72 13.12 -12.23
C PRO A 9 1.64 12.60 -11.27
N ASN A 10 0.71 11.80 -11.81
CA ASN A 10 -0.37 11.19 -11.05
C ASN A 10 -0.01 9.74 -10.72
N ALA A 11 0.66 9.53 -9.59
CA ALA A 11 1.07 8.20 -9.15
C ALA A 11 -0.11 7.24 -8.96
N TRP A 12 -1.27 7.73 -8.51
CA TRP A 12 -2.48 6.91 -8.34
C TRP A 12 -2.98 6.35 -9.68
N ALA A 13 -2.99 7.16 -10.74
CA ALA A 13 -3.38 6.72 -12.07
C ALA A 13 -2.34 5.78 -12.72
N ILE A 14 -1.05 6.02 -12.47
CA ILE A 14 0.03 5.19 -13.04
C ILE A 14 0.10 3.81 -12.38
N GLY A 15 -0.14 3.74 -11.07
CA GLY A 15 -0.23 2.47 -10.33
C GLY A 15 -1.40 1.58 -10.77
N ARG A 16 -2.38 2.12 -11.50
CA ARG A 16 -3.56 1.40 -12.02
C ARG A 16 -3.62 1.35 -13.54
N ASP A 17 -2.53 1.69 -14.22
CA ASP A 17 -2.52 1.72 -15.69
C ASP A 17 -2.43 0.29 -16.26
N PRO A 18 -3.45 -0.20 -16.99
CA PRO A 18 -3.45 -1.54 -17.56
C PRO A 18 -2.39 -1.75 -18.64
N ARG A 19 -1.74 -0.68 -19.12
CA ARG A 19 -0.61 -0.77 -20.05
C ARG A 19 0.66 -1.27 -19.36
N HIS A 20 0.76 -1.09 -18.04
CA HIS A 20 1.94 -1.42 -17.24
C HIS A 20 1.67 -2.58 -16.28
N TRP A 21 0.43 -2.72 -15.80
CA TRP A 21 0.03 -3.73 -14.82
C TRP A 21 -1.04 -4.65 -15.42
N THR A 22 -0.85 -5.97 -15.28
CA THR A 22 -1.90 -6.93 -15.64
C THR A 22 -2.92 -6.93 -14.52
N ASP A 23 -4.22 -6.78 -14.77
CA ASP A 23 -5.23 -6.72 -13.70
C ASP A 23 -4.94 -5.66 -12.60
N PRO A 24 -4.83 -4.36 -12.97
CA PRO A 24 -4.37 -3.28 -12.10
C PRO A 24 -5.24 -3.02 -10.85
N GLU A 25 -6.46 -3.55 -10.81
CA GLU A 25 -7.38 -3.38 -9.68
C GLU A 25 -7.23 -4.51 -8.64
N SER A 26 -6.45 -5.56 -8.95
CA SER A 26 -6.21 -6.68 -8.04
C SER A 26 -4.93 -6.49 -7.22
N PHE A 27 -4.97 -6.91 -5.96
CA PHE A 27 -3.79 -6.95 -5.09
C PHE A 27 -2.94 -8.19 -5.41
N VAL A 28 -1.86 -8.01 -6.17
CA VAL A 28 -0.95 -9.08 -6.61
C VAL A 28 0.49 -8.78 -6.16
N PRO A 29 0.87 -9.14 -4.92
CA PRO A 29 2.21 -8.86 -4.39
C PRO A 29 3.34 -9.56 -5.16
N GLU A 30 3.03 -10.64 -5.88
CA GLU A 30 3.99 -11.44 -6.63
C GLU A 30 4.68 -10.66 -7.76
N TRP A 31 4.10 -9.57 -8.25
CA TRP A 31 4.76 -8.71 -9.25
C TRP A 31 6.07 -8.11 -8.76
N PHE A 32 6.22 -7.97 -7.44
CA PHE A 32 7.39 -7.36 -6.84
C PHE A 32 8.45 -8.40 -6.45
N ILE A 33 8.07 -9.68 -6.35
CA ILE A 33 8.99 -10.77 -6.01
C ILE A 33 9.92 -11.01 -7.20
N ASP A 34 11.23 -10.92 -6.96
CA ASP A 34 12.30 -11.08 -7.96
C ASP A 34 12.22 -10.12 -9.17
N SER A 35 11.41 -9.05 -9.07
CA SER A 35 11.29 -8.04 -10.11
C SER A 35 12.31 -6.92 -9.92
N SER A 36 12.66 -6.24 -11.01
CA SER A 36 13.44 -5.00 -10.95
C SER A 36 12.60 -3.77 -10.58
N VAL A 37 11.28 -3.94 -10.44
CA VAL A 37 10.33 -2.88 -10.10
C VAL A 37 10.23 -2.80 -8.57
N ASP A 38 10.87 -1.79 -8.00
CA ASP A 38 10.80 -1.49 -6.56
C ASP A 38 10.03 -0.17 -6.35
N PHE A 39 9.23 -0.12 -5.29
CA PHE A 39 8.61 1.12 -4.82
C PHE A 39 9.68 2.17 -4.52
N LYS A 40 10.87 1.77 -4.07
CA LYS A 40 11.99 2.68 -3.76
C LYS A 40 12.59 3.38 -4.98
N GLY A 41 12.38 2.86 -6.20
CA GLY A 41 13.07 3.34 -7.40
C GLY A 41 12.18 3.77 -8.56
N GLN A 42 11.15 2.98 -8.92
CA GLN A 42 10.42 3.20 -10.18
C GLN A 42 9.04 3.84 -9.98
N ILE A 43 8.27 3.42 -8.98
CA ILE A 43 6.94 3.99 -8.71
C ILE A 43 7.04 5.35 -7.97
N LEU A 44 8.05 5.53 -7.12
CA LEU A 44 8.31 6.81 -6.46
C LEU A 44 8.99 7.85 -7.37
N SER A 45 9.65 7.44 -8.47
CA SER A 45 10.32 8.36 -9.41
C SER A 45 9.37 9.41 -10.01
N ILE A 46 8.07 9.13 -9.93
CA ILE A 46 6.98 9.94 -10.45
C ILE A 46 6.38 10.83 -9.35
N SER A 47 7.06 11.04 -8.23
CA SER A 47 6.69 12.05 -7.24
C SER A 47 7.74 13.14 -7.24
N ILE A 48 7.32 14.40 -7.33
CA ILE A 48 8.18 15.59 -7.23
C ILE A 48 9.02 15.60 -5.92
N TRP A 49 8.60 14.79 -4.94
CA TRP A 49 9.27 14.53 -3.67
C TRP A 49 10.45 13.54 -3.75
N CYS A 50 10.56 12.76 -4.83
CA CYS A 50 11.58 11.73 -5.04
C CYS A 50 12.82 12.26 -5.80
N TRP A 51 12.82 13.50 -6.32
CA TRP A 51 14.08 14.13 -6.75
C TRP A 51 15.08 14.29 -5.58
N LYS A 52 14.63 14.09 -4.34
CA LYS A 52 15.50 13.78 -3.20
C LYS A 52 15.58 12.26 -3.01
N GLU A 53 16.26 11.56 -3.92
CA GLU A 53 16.56 10.12 -3.83
C GLU A 53 17.28 9.73 -2.52
N TYR A 54 17.78 10.70 -1.76
CA TYR A 54 18.43 10.54 -0.45
C TYR A 54 17.72 11.28 0.69
N SER A 55 16.39 11.41 0.65
CA SER A 55 15.68 11.86 1.85
C SER A 55 15.74 10.76 2.92
N PRO A 56 16.32 11.01 4.12
CA PRO A 56 16.35 10.03 5.21
C PRO A 56 14.94 9.58 5.63
N TRP A 57 13.93 10.36 5.26
CA TRP A 57 12.51 10.05 5.43
C TRP A 57 12.08 8.74 4.75
N ASN A 58 12.63 8.37 3.59
CA ASN A 58 12.20 7.16 2.86
C ASN A 58 12.48 5.89 3.66
N VAL A 59 13.69 5.80 4.23
CA VAL A 59 14.12 4.68 5.06
C VAL A 59 13.28 4.60 6.33
N VAL A 60 13.05 5.76 6.98
CA VAL A 60 12.22 5.84 8.18
C VAL A 60 10.78 5.42 7.88
N CYS A 61 10.18 5.88 6.78
CA CYS A 61 8.84 5.47 6.37
C CYS A 61 8.73 3.97 6.11
N SER A 62 9.68 3.36 5.40
CA SER A 62 9.73 1.91 5.16
C SER A 62 9.64 1.14 6.47
N TYR A 63 10.53 1.44 7.42
CA TYR A 63 10.60 0.71 8.69
C TYR A 63 9.36 0.90 9.56
N ASN A 64 8.77 2.11 9.57
CA ASN A 64 7.56 2.38 10.35
C ASN A 64 6.30 1.72 9.78
N ILE A 65 6.33 1.24 8.53
CA ILE A 65 5.21 0.52 7.92
C ILE A 65 5.47 -0.99 7.96
N GLU A 66 6.63 -1.42 7.49
CA GLU A 66 6.98 -2.84 7.34
C GLU A 66 7.03 -3.57 8.68
N LEU A 67 7.71 -3.00 9.69
CA LEU A 67 7.91 -3.68 10.97
C LEU A 67 6.60 -3.85 11.77
N PRO A 68 5.77 -2.80 11.98
CA PRO A 68 4.50 -2.98 12.67
C PRO A 68 3.56 -3.92 11.93
N LEU A 69 3.51 -3.83 10.59
CA LEU A 69 2.67 -4.72 9.78
C LEU A 69 3.12 -6.19 9.90
N ALA A 70 4.43 -6.45 9.83
CA ALA A 70 4.97 -7.80 10.02
C ALA A 70 4.67 -8.36 11.42
N LEU A 71 4.82 -7.55 12.47
CA LEU A 71 4.49 -7.97 13.84
C LEU A 71 2.99 -8.27 14.01
N LEU A 72 2.13 -7.46 13.41
CA LEU A 72 0.68 -7.64 13.43
C LEU A 72 0.27 -8.93 12.72
N LEU A 73 0.84 -9.21 11.54
CA LEU A 73 0.57 -10.43 10.77
C LEU A 73 1.17 -11.68 11.41
N TYR A 74 2.29 -11.54 12.12
CA TYR A 74 2.95 -12.66 12.79
C TYR A 74 2.22 -13.11 14.07
N HIS A 75 1.68 -12.16 14.83
CA HIS A 75 1.07 -12.45 16.14
C HIS A 75 -0.45 -12.65 16.09
N PHE A 76 -1.13 -12.18 15.05
CA PHE A 76 -2.58 -12.22 14.97
C PHE A 76 -3.07 -12.76 13.64
N ASP A 77 -4.02 -13.67 13.73
CA ASP A 77 -4.97 -13.92 12.66
C ASP A 77 -6.05 -12.83 12.67
N TRP A 78 -6.68 -12.58 11.52
CA TRP A 78 -7.63 -11.48 11.35
C TRP A 78 -8.99 -12.00 10.90
N LYS A 79 -10.05 -11.51 11.53
CA LYS A 79 -11.43 -11.84 11.18
C LYS A 79 -12.28 -10.59 11.04
N LEU A 80 -13.19 -10.58 10.05
CA LEU A 80 -14.19 -9.54 9.92
C LEU A 80 -15.32 -9.69 10.96
N PRO A 81 -15.85 -8.58 11.50
CA PRO A 81 -16.96 -8.63 12.44
C PRO A 81 -18.22 -9.20 11.78
N ASN A 82 -19.13 -9.71 12.62
CA ASN A 82 -20.48 -10.12 12.21
C ASN A 82 -20.57 -11.16 11.07
N GLY A 83 -19.47 -11.90 10.81
CA GLY A 83 -19.44 -12.89 9.72
C GLY A 83 -19.44 -12.28 8.32
N MET A 84 -19.10 -11.00 8.19
CA MET A 84 -18.90 -10.34 6.90
C MET A 84 -17.83 -11.06 6.09
N LYS A 85 -18.01 -11.07 4.77
CA LYS A 85 -16.98 -11.49 3.83
C LYS A 85 -16.20 -10.29 3.31
N HIS A 86 -15.11 -10.55 2.61
CA HIS A 86 -14.24 -9.49 2.08
C HIS A 86 -14.96 -8.66 1.01
N GLU A 87 -15.91 -9.25 0.28
CA GLU A 87 -16.74 -8.56 -0.72
C GLU A 87 -17.75 -7.58 -0.09
N ASP A 88 -18.03 -7.70 1.21
CA ASP A 88 -18.95 -6.83 1.93
C ASP A 88 -18.26 -5.54 2.44
N LEU A 89 -16.94 -5.41 2.26
CA LEU A 89 -16.18 -4.22 2.68
C LEU A 89 -16.40 -3.06 1.72
N ASP A 90 -16.80 -1.90 2.25
CA ASP A 90 -16.84 -0.66 1.47
C ASP A 90 -15.41 -0.12 1.28
N MET A 91 -14.91 -0.24 0.05
CA MET A 91 -13.60 0.24 -0.36
C MET A 91 -13.64 1.64 -0.98
N THR A 92 -14.75 2.38 -0.83
CA THR A 92 -14.89 3.75 -1.32
C THR A 92 -13.81 4.64 -0.70
N GLU A 93 -13.10 5.40 -1.52
CA GLU A 93 -12.04 6.32 -1.09
C GLU A 93 -12.59 7.72 -0.76
N SER A 94 -11.96 8.40 0.19
CA SER A 94 -12.15 9.82 0.49
C SER A 94 -10.85 10.57 0.22
N PHE A 95 -10.96 11.74 -0.42
CA PHE A 95 -9.82 12.55 -0.85
C PHE A 95 -9.65 13.79 0.05
N ASP A 96 -8.48 13.90 0.67
CA ASP A 96 -8.00 15.08 1.40
C ASP A 96 -6.47 15.22 1.15
N ILE A 97 -5.68 15.74 2.10
CA ILE A 97 -4.20 15.74 2.04
C ILE A 97 -3.64 14.34 1.72
N THR A 98 -4.32 13.29 2.17
CA THR A 98 -4.04 11.88 1.88
C THR A 98 -5.32 11.17 1.46
N VAL A 99 -5.24 10.23 0.51
CA VAL A 99 -6.35 9.32 0.18
C VAL A 99 -6.50 8.28 1.30
N ARG A 100 -7.72 8.06 1.78
CA ARG A 100 -8.05 7.05 2.81
C ARG A 100 -9.37 6.37 2.47
N SER A 101 -9.62 5.17 2.98
CA SER A 101 -10.98 4.61 2.98
C SER A 101 -11.94 5.60 3.63
N LYS A 102 -13.13 5.72 3.06
CA LYS A 102 -14.17 6.63 3.53
C LYS A 102 -14.65 6.22 4.93
N ASP A 103 -14.80 4.93 5.15
CA ASP A 103 -15.14 4.33 6.44
C ASP A 103 -13.97 3.47 6.92
N ASP A 104 -13.70 3.49 8.24
CA ASP A 104 -12.60 2.73 8.83
C ASP A 104 -12.94 1.23 8.85
N PRO A 105 -12.16 0.37 8.17
CA PRO A 105 -12.43 -1.07 8.19
C PRO A 105 -12.20 -1.62 9.60
N GLN A 106 -13.21 -2.32 10.11
CA GLN A 106 -13.12 -2.98 11.41
C GLN A 106 -12.65 -4.43 11.24
N VAL A 107 -11.64 -4.80 12.01
CA VAL A 107 -11.09 -6.16 12.04
C VAL A 107 -10.88 -6.59 13.49
N ILE A 108 -11.07 -7.88 13.75
CA ILE A 108 -10.90 -8.49 15.07
C ILE A 108 -9.60 -9.30 15.04
N PRO A 109 -8.58 -8.94 15.85
CA PRO A 109 -7.37 -9.73 15.98
C PRO A 109 -7.61 -10.97 16.83
N ILE A 110 -7.12 -12.12 16.38
CA ILE A 110 -7.16 -13.40 17.06
C ILE A 110 -5.72 -13.80 17.32
N ALA A 111 -5.32 -13.95 18.58
CA ALA A 111 -3.94 -14.31 18.90
C ALA A 111 -3.56 -15.65 18.26
N TYR A 112 -2.51 -15.63 17.43
CA TYR A 112 -1.98 -16.83 16.82
C TYR A 112 -1.26 -17.65 17.89
N LEU A 113 -1.82 -18.80 18.24
CA LEU A 113 -1.20 -19.77 19.14
C LEU A 113 -0.55 -20.85 18.29
N ASN A 114 0.78 -20.93 18.31
CA ASN A 114 1.49 -21.98 17.59
C ASN A 114 1.05 -23.36 18.14
N PRO A 115 0.38 -24.21 17.35
CA PRO A 115 -0.10 -25.49 17.84
C PRO A 115 1.03 -26.47 18.18
N GLU A 116 2.28 -26.20 17.79
CA GLU A 116 3.45 -27.02 18.15
C GLU A 116 4.12 -26.61 19.48
N SER A 117 3.55 -25.65 20.21
CA SER A 117 4.12 -25.13 21.46
C SER A 117 3.50 -25.70 22.74
N VAL A 118 2.70 -26.78 22.65
CA VAL A 118 2.07 -27.50 23.79
C VAL A 118 2.55 -28.95 23.85
#